data_AF-A0A024CD03-F1
#
_entry.id   AF-A0A024CD03-F1
#
_cell.length_a   1.000
_cell.length_b   1.000
_cell.length_c   1.000
_cell.angle_alpha   90.00
_cell.angle_beta   90.00
_cell.angle_gamma   90.00
#
_symmetry.space_group_name_H-M   'P 1'
#
loop_
_entity.id
_entity.type
_entity.pdbx_description
1 polymer ?
#
loop_
_entity_poly.entity_id
_entity_poly.type
_entity_poly.pdbx_seq_one_letter_code
_entity_poly.pdbx_strand_id
1 'polypeptide(L)' 'LVTDIPATTGTNFGNEIVSYENPRPTSGIHRIVLV' A
#
# COMPACT_ATOMS: atom_id res chain seq x y z
N LEU A 1 2.07 -1.15 4.13
CA LEU A 1 2.02 0.12 4.90
C LEU A 1 3.39 0.77 4.78
N VAL A 2 3.42 1.98 4.24
CA VAL A 2 4.67 2.73 4.02
C VAL A 2 4.55 4.06 4.75
N THR A 3 5.52 4.37 5.60
CA THR A 3 5.58 5.63 6.36
C THR A 3 6.72 6.51 5.85
N ASP A 4 6.81 7.75 6.35
CA ASP A 4 7.97 8.63 6.17
C ASP A 4 8.36 8.92 4.70
N ILE A 5 7.38 8.94 3.79
CA ILE A 5 7.60 9.28 2.38
C ILE A 5 7.86 10.78 2.26
N PRO A 6 9.03 11.23 1.77
CA PRO A 6 9.29 12.65 1.56
C PRO A 6 8.33 13.27 0.54
N ALA A 7 7.93 14.53 0.76
CA ALA A 7 7.05 15.26 -0.15
C ALA A 7 7.59 15.24 -1.58
N THR A 8 6.69 15.12 -2.58
CA THR A 8 7.02 15.02 -4.03
C THR A 8 7.76 13.76 -4.47
N THR A 9 8.05 12.82 -3.56
CA THR A 9 8.62 11.50 -3.87
C THR A 9 7.54 10.40 -3.83
N GLY A 10 7.94 9.13 -3.96
CA GLY A 10 7.04 7.98 -3.94
C GLY A 10 7.36 6.99 -2.82
N THR A 11 6.53 5.95 -2.68
CA THR A 11 6.65 4.90 -1.66
C THR A 11 8.01 4.22 -1.61
N ASN A 12 8.76 4.19 -2.71
CA ASN A 12 10.11 3.61 -2.79
C ASN A 12 11.14 4.39 -1.95
N PHE A 13 10.85 5.63 -1.58
CA PHE A 13 11.70 6.47 -0.73
C PHE A 13 11.22 6.55 0.72
N GLY A 14 10.11 5.88 1.05
CA GLY A 14 9.59 5.78 2.41
C GLY A 14 10.06 4.52 3.13
N ASN A 15 9.59 4.35 4.36
CA ASN A 15 9.86 3.20 5.20
C ASN A 15 8.72 2.18 5.10
N GLU A 16 8.96 1.04 4.46
CA GLU A 16 7.98 -0.06 4.39
C GLU A 16 7.98 -0.86 5.70
N ILE A 17 6.99 -0.59 6.55
CA ILE A 17 6.83 -1.29 7.84
C ILE A 17 5.87 -2.49 7.74
N VAL A 18 5.08 -2.59 6.67
CA VAL A 18 4.30 -3.79 6.34
C VAL A 18 4.42 -4.03 4.84
N SER A 19 4.97 -5.19 4.47
CA SER A 19 5.13 -5.60 3.08
C SER A 19 3.80 -5.66 2.33
N TYR A 20 3.80 -5.27 1.06
CA TYR A 20 2.62 -5.40 0.21
C TYR A 20 2.22 -6.88 0.03
N GLU A 21 0.95 -7.18 0.31
CA GLU A 21 0.31 -8.45 -0.04
C GLU A 21 -0.66 -8.21 -1.20
N ASN A 22 -0.64 -9.11 -2.18
CA ASN A 22 -1.56 -9.03 -3.30
C ASN A 22 -3.01 -9.37 -2.87
N PRO A 23 -4.04 -8.59 -3.25
CA PRO A 23 -5.42 -8.90 -2.95
C PRO A 23 -5.84 -10.28 -3.48
N ARG A 24 -6.47 -11.11 -2.64
CA ARG A 24 -6.99 -12.44 -3.00
C ARG A 24 -8.47 -12.56 -2.62
N PRO A 25 -9.37 -11.85 -3.31
CA PRO A 25 -10.80 -11.94 -3.03
C PRO A 25 -11.34 -13.32 -3.41
N THR A 26 -12.19 -13.89 -2.57
CA THR A 26 -12.76 -15.23 -2.79
C THR A 26 -14.13 -15.20 -3.47
N SER A 27 -14.92 -14.15 -3.28
CA SER A 27 -16.21 -13.94 -3.95
C SER A 27 -16.70 -12.50 -3.80
N GLY A 28 -17.53 -12.04 -4.74
CA GLY A 28 -18.10 -10.68 -4.77
C GLY A 28 -17.12 -9.59 -5.23
N ILE A 29 -17.52 -8.33 -5.04
CA ILE A 29 -16.74 -7.15 -5.45
C ILE A 29 -16.03 -6.57 -4.22
N HIS A 30 -14.70 -6.50 -4.25
CA HIS A 30 -13.86 -5.96 -3.18
C HIS A 30 -13.24 -4.62 -3.61
N ARG A 31 -13.33 -3.59 -2.78
CA ARG A 31 -12.69 -2.30 -3.02
C ARG A 31 -11.30 -2.30 -2.38
N ILE A 32 -10.27 -2.01 -3.18
CA ILE A 32 -8.90 -1.82 -2.68
C ILE A 32 -8.67 -0.32 -2.52
N VAL A 33 -8.33 0.10 -1.31
CA VAL A 33 -8.20 1.51 -0.93
C VAL A 33 -6.76 1.80 -0.56
N LEU A 34 -6.26 2.93 -1.04
CA LEU A 34 -4.97 3.49 -0.66
C LEU A 34 -5.25 4.81 0.07
N VAL A 35 -4.61 5.02 1.21
CA VAL A 35 -4.73 6.21 2.06
C VAL A 35 -3.33 6.72 2.38
#